data_AF-A0A941E1D6-F1
#
_entry.id   AF-A0A941E1D6-F1
#
_cell.length_a   1.000
_cell.length_b   1.000
_cell.length_c   1.000
_cell.angle_alpha   90.00
_cell.angle_beta   90.00
_cell.angle_gamma   90.00
#
_symmetry.space_group_name_H-M   'P 1'
#
loop_
_entity.id
_entity.type
_entity.pdbx_description
1 polymer ?
#
loop_
_entity_poly.entity_id
_entity_poly.type
_entity_poly.pdbx_seq_one_letter_code
_entity_poly.pdbx_strand_id
1 'polypeptide(L)'
;MYPFYNYRVSNWEAVLSFLYHSLYAEEMVCAMSSELFHIPETKDLKGNNEMHSHLVPASYHRITAVGSSQRLTNGEQRQSIIDTLIACIINAETQDKKVREGLDTMAENAPTEYKSFMETIIIWQEQAEAYLNETKEALQSMGISVPSESEQYSSRGWS
;
A
#
# COMPACT_ATOMS: atom_id res chain seq x y z
N MET A 1 -25.76 -10.68 -35.76
CA MET A 1 -25.63 -9.31 -35.24
C MET A 1 -24.84 -9.41 -33.95
N TYR A 2 -23.53 -9.23 -34.03
CA TYR A 2 -22.64 -9.31 -32.87
C TYR A 2 -22.86 -8.05 -32.02
N PRO A 3 -23.09 -8.15 -30.70
CA PRO A 3 -23.28 -6.98 -29.88
C PRO A 3 -21.97 -6.21 -29.81
N PHE A 4 -22.07 -4.92 -30.10
CA PHE A 4 -21.01 -3.93 -29.98
C PHE A 4 -20.34 -4.05 -28.61
N TYR A 5 -19.05 -4.40 -28.62
CA TYR A 5 -18.18 -4.24 -27.47
C TYR A 5 -18.18 -2.75 -27.11
N ASN A 6 -18.88 -2.40 -26.02
CA ASN A 6 -18.66 -1.12 -25.38
C ASN A 6 -17.19 -1.10 -24.93
N TYR A 7 -16.36 -0.46 -25.73
CA TYR A 7 -15.02 -0.01 -25.36
C TYR A 7 -15.21 1.06 -24.27
N ARG A 8 -15.57 0.64 -23.05
CA ARG A 8 -15.28 1.45 -21.87
C ARG A 8 -13.77 1.57 -21.88
N VAL A 9 -13.25 2.79 -22.00
CA VAL A 9 -11.88 3.08 -21.61
C VAL A 9 -11.69 2.39 -20.26
N SER A 10 -10.73 1.47 -20.18
CA SER A 10 -10.55 0.62 -19.03
C SER A 10 -10.10 1.49 -17.86
N ASN A 11 -11.03 1.89 -16.97
CA ASN A 11 -10.68 2.65 -15.77
C ASN A 11 -9.68 1.89 -14.86
N TRP A 12 -9.43 0.61 -15.12
CA TRP A 12 -8.38 -0.18 -14.47
C TRP A 12 -6.97 0.35 -14.75
N GLU A 13 -6.72 1.07 -15.84
CA GLU A 13 -5.42 1.69 -16.11
C GLU A 13 -5.06 2.74 -15.07
N ALA A 14 -6.03 3.56 -14.65
CA ALA A 14 -5.83 4.54 -13.59
C ALA A 14 -5.58 3.86 -12.24
N VAL A 15 -6.40 2.85 -11.89
CA VAL A 15 -6.22 2.05 -10.67
C VAL A 15 -4.83 1.40 -10.64
N LEU A 16 -4.41 0.81 -11.75
CA LEU A 16 -3.09 0.19 -11.89
C LEU A 16 -1.96 1.23 -11.75
N SER A 17 -2.11 2.39 -12.38
CA SER A 17 -1.13 3.48 -12.29
C SER A 17 -0.97 3.95 -10.84
N PHE A 18 -2.05 4.22 -10.11
CA PHE A 18 -1.96 4.62 -8.71
C PHE A 18 -1.36 3.54 -7.81
N LEU A 19 -1.72 2.27 -8.03
CA LEU A 19 -1.11 1.16 -7.29
C LEU A 19 0.39 1.02 -7.57
N TYR A 20 0.84 1.25 -8.80
CA TYR A 20 2.27 1.27 -9.11
C TYR A 20 3.01 2.41 -8.39
N HIS A 21 2.43 3.61 -8.34
CA HIS A 21 3.03 4.73 -7.61
C HIS A 21 3.05 4.46 -6.10
N SER A 22 1.99 3.86 -5.55
CA SER A 22 1.93 3.45 -4.14
C SER A 22 3.01 2.40 -3.82
N LEU A 23 3.14 1.37 -4.67
CA LEU A 23 4.16 0.33 -4.51
C LEU A 23 5.57 0.92 -4.63
N TYR A 24 5.84 1.77 -5.61
CA TYR A 24 7.15 2.40 -5.77
C TYR A 24 7.54 3.25 -4.55
N ALA A 25 6.60 4.01 -4.00
CA ALA A 25 6.84 4.76 -2.77
C ALA A 25 7.15 3.82 -1.58
N GLU A 26 6.42 2.70 -1.45
CA GLU A 26 6.74 1.69 -0.43
C GLU A 26 8.11 1.02 -0.66
N GLU A 27 8.52 0.79 -1.90
CA GLU A 27 9.85 0.27 -2.23
C GLU A 27 10.94 1.22 -1.70
N MET A 28 10.71 2.54 -1.78
CA MET A 28 11.62 3.53 -1.19
C MET A 28 11.64 3.45 0.35
N VAL A 29 10.49 3.29 1.00
CA VAL A 29 10.41 3.06 2.46
C VAL A 29 11.21 1.82 2.83
N CYS A 30 10.93 0.68 2.18
CA CYS A 30 11.60 -0.60 2.39
C CYS A 30 13.11 -0.50 2.24
N ALA A 31 13.58 0.12 1.15
CA ALA A 31 15.00 0.23 0.86
C ALA A 31 15.71 1.07 1.93
N MET A 32 15.17 2.25 2.23
CA MET A 32 15.79 3.20 3.15
C MET A 32 15.73 2.74 4.61
N SER A 33 14.62 2.14 5.05
CA SER A 33 14.51 1.63 6.42
C SER A 33 15.38 0.39 6.65
N SER A 34 15.50 -0.47 5.63
CA SER A 34 16.37 -1.65 5.69
C SER A 34 17.84 -1.27 5.75
N GLU A 35 18.24 -0.21 5.04
CA GLU A 35 19.61 0.33 5.10
C GLU A 35 20.06 0.62 6.53
N LEU A 36 19.15 1.11 7.39
CA LEU A 36 19.46 1.43 8.78
C LEU A 36 19.95 0.22 9.59
N PHE A 37 19.58 -1.01 9.24
CA PHE A 37 20.14 -2.21 9.88
C PHE A 37 21.63 -2.42 9.59
N HIS A 38 22.16 -1.79 8.54
CA HIS A 38 23.53 -1.94 8.08
C HIS A 38 24.44 -0.78 8.50
N ILE A 39 23.91 0.22 9.19
CA ILE A 39 24.64 1.39 9.69
C ILE A 39 24.88 1.20 11.20
N PRO A 40 26.14 1.24 11.70
CA PRO A 40 26.44 0.99 13.11
C PRO A 40 25.64 1.83 14.12
N GLU A 41 25.34 3.07 13.78
CA GLU A 41 24.66 4.07 14.60
C GLU A 41 23.14 3.85 14.67
N THR A 42 22.56 3.15 13.68
CA THR A 42 21.11 2.96 13.56
C THR A 42 20.68 1.49 13.48
N LYS A 43 21.63 0.53 13.51
CA LYS A 43 21.34 -0.91 13.43
C LYS A 43 20.35 -1.42 14.48
N ASP A 44 20.34 -0.78 15.65
CA ASP A 44 19.47 -1.10 16.79
C ASP A 44 18.42 0.02 17.02
N LEU A 45 18.12 0.82 15.99
CA LEU A 45 17.17 1.93 16.08
C LEU A 45 15.79 1.43 16.52
N LYS A 46 15.33 1.93 17.66
CA LYS A 46 14.02 1.59 18.23
C LYS A 46 12.92 1.92 17.21
N GLY A 47 11.99 0.99 17.05
CA GLY A 47 10.90 1.09 16.09
C GLY A 47 11.19 0.41 14.75
N ASN A 48 12.45 0.26 14.33
CA ASN A 48 12.74 -0.27 12.98
C ASN A 48 12.26 -1.72 12.79
N ASN A 49 12.52 -2.60 13.76
CA ASN A 49 12.03 -3.98 13.72
C ASN A 49 10.51 -4.10 13.77
N GLU A 50 9.85 -3.27 14.59
CA GLU A 50 8.39 -3.26 14.74
C GLU A 50 7.72 -2.75 13.47
N MET A 51 8.21 -1.63 12.93
CA MET A 51 7.81 -1.09 11.64
C MET A 51 7.94 -2.16 10.53
N HIS A 52 9.09 -2.84 10.44
CA HIS A 52 9.29 -3.90 9.44
C HIS A 52 8.35 -5.10 9.58
N SER A 53 7.91 -5.43 10.80
CA SER A 53 6.94 -6.50 11.02
C SER A 53 5.58 -6.22 10.38
N HIS A 54 5.28 -4.94 10.12
CA HIS A 54 4.09 -4.46 9.41
C HIS A 54 4.37 -4.07 7.95
N LEU A 55 5.58 -3.60 7.65
CA LEU A 55 5.96 -3.25 6.28
C LEU A 55 5.94 -4.48 5.34
N VAL A 56 6.46 -5.62 5.80
CA VAL A 56 6.45 -6.87 5.00
C VAL A 56 5.02 -7.29 4.59
N PRO A 57 4.03 -7.40 5.51
CA PRO A 57 2.67 -7.72 5.10
C PRO A 57 2.02 -6.60 4.28
N ALA A 58 2.32 -5.33 4.52
CA ALA A 58 1.86 -4.22 3.68
C ALA A 58 2.31 -4.41 2.22
N SER A 59 3.60 -4.74 2.01
CA SER A 59 4.19 -4.97 0.69
C SER A 59 3.58 -6.17 -0.02
N TYR A 60 3.37 -7.28 0.70
CA TYR A 60 2.67 -8.45 0.14
C TYR A 60 1.30 -8.07 -0.41
N HIS A 61 0.53 -7.28 0.34
CA HIS A 61 -0.79 -6.85 -0.08
C HIS A 61 -0.74 -5.88 -1.26
N ARG A 62 0.16 -4.88 -1.27
CA ARG A 62 0.30 -3.98 -2.43
C ARG A 62 0.71 -4.71 -3.70
N ILE A 63 1.69 -5.61 -3.64
CA ILE A 63 2.10 -6.42 -4.80
C ILE A 63 0.92 -7.25 -5.32
N THR A 64 0.14 -7.85 -4.42
CA THR A 64 -1.05 -8.62 -4.81
C THR A 64 -2.14 -7.75 -5.42
N ALA A 65 -2.34 -6.53 -4.91
CA ALA A 65 -3.26 -5.55 -5.47
C ALA A 65 -2.82 -5.12 -6.89
N VAL A 66 -1.54 -4.76 -7.07
CA VAL A 66 -0.96 -4.44 -8.39
C VAL A 66 -1.19 -5.60 -9.37
N GLY A 67 -0.86 -6.83 -8.98
CA GLY A 67 -1.05 -8.01 -9.82
C GLY A 67 -2.53 -8.25 -10.18
N SER A 68 -3.44 -8.02 -9.24
CA SER A 68 -4.88 -8.12 -9.48
C SER A 68 -5.36 -7.05 -10.47
N SER A 69 -4.94 -5.80 -10.30
CA SER A 69 -5.26 -4.70 -11.21
C SER A 69 -4.68 -4.92 -12.61
N GLN A 70 -3.45 -5.42 -12.72
CA GLN A 70 -2.82 -5.74 -14.00
C GLN A 70 -3.63 -6.79 -14.79
N ARG A 71 -4.13 -7.82 -14.10
CA ARG A 71 -4.98 -8.86 -14.71
C ARG A 71 -6.31 -8.29 -15.23
N LEU A 72 -6.91 -7.38 -14.48
CA LEU A 72 -8.14 -6.68 -14.88
C LEU A 72 -7.89 -5.77 -16.09
N THR A 73 -6.79 -5.01 -16.10
CA THR A 73 -6.36 -4.20 -17.25
C THR A 73 -6.12 -5.06 -18.50
N ASN A 74 -5.61 -6.27 -18.34
CA ASN A 74 -5.40 -7.23 -19.43
C ASN A 74 -6.69 -7.94 -19.88
N GLY A 75 -7.85 -7.60 -19.30
CA GLY A 75 -9.16 -8.07 -19.76
C GLY A 75 -9.73 -9.26 -18.99
N GLU A 76 -9.09 -9.74 -17.92
CA GLU A 76 -9.77 -10.68 -17.01
C GLU A 76 -10.94 -9.98 -16.29
N GLN A 77 -12.06 -10.67 -16.08
CA GLN A 77 -13.29 -10.07 -15.50
C GLN A 77 -13.88 -10.87 -14.33
N ARG A 78 -13.10 -11.79 -13.73
CA ARG A 78 -13.61 -12.60 -12.61
C ARG A 78 -13.80 -11.73 -11.37
N GLN A 79 -14.99 -11.78 -10.77
CA GLN A 79 -15.32 -11.04 -9.54
C GLN A 79 -14.31 -11.31 -8.42
N SER A 80 -13.83 -12.55 -8.29
CA SER A 80 -12.82 -12.90 -7.28
C SER A 80 -11.50 -12.12 -7.41
N ILE A 81 -11.15 -11.62 -8.60
CA ILE A 81 -9.98 -10.75 -8.78
C ILE A 81 -10.24 -9.36 -8.17
N ILE A 82 -11.45 -8.83 -8.38
CA ILE A 82 -11.89 -7.55 -7.81
C ILE A 82 -11.96 -7.67 -6.28
N ASP A 83 -12.55 -8.75 -5.76
CA ASP A 83 -12.65 -8.98 -4.32
C ASP A 83 -11.26 -9.12 -3.66
N THR A 84 -10.31 -9.78 -4.36
CA THR A 84 -8.92 -9.90 -3.91
C THR A 84 -8.21 -8.56 -3.91
N LEU A 85 -8.37 -7.77 -4.98
CA LEU A 85 -7.83 -6.41 -5.10
C LEU A 85 -8.28 -5.53 -3.92
N ILE A 86 -9.59 -5.47 -3.66
CA ILE A 86 -10.17 -4.66 -2.59
C ILE A 86 -9.66 -5.13 -1.23
N ALA A 87 -9.66 -6.44 -0.96
CA ALA A 87 -9.16 -6.98 0.30
C ALA A 87 -7.69 -6.61 0.55
N CYS A 88 -6.85 -6.68 -0.49
CA CYS A 88 -5.45 -6.32 -0.37
C CYS A 88 -5.23 -4.82 -0.19
N ILE A 89 -5.99 -3.95 -0.88
CA ILE A 89 -5.92 -2.50 -0.67
C ILE A 89 -6.20 -2.15 0.80
N ILE A 90 -7.25 -2.72 1.39
CA ILE A 90 -7.63 -2.40 2.77
C ILE A 90 -6.63 -2.98 3.77
N ASN A 91 -6.14 -4.20 3.52
CA ASN A 91 -5.13 -4.78 4.40
C ASN A 91 -3.81 -4.00 4.34
N ALA A 92 -3.40 -3.51 3.17
CA ALA A 92 -2.23 -2.64 3.03
C ALA A 92 -2.42 -1.35 3.85
N GLU A 93 -3.55 -0.67 3.71
CA GLU A 93 -3.88 0.53 4.50
C GLU A 93 -3.89 0.25 6.01
N THR A 94 -4.40 -0.91 6.43
CA THR A 94 -4.40 -1.29 7.85
C THR A 94 -2.98 -1.46 8.37
N GLN A 95 -2.08 -2.07 7.59
CA GLN A 95 -0.67 -2.23 7.98
C GLN A 95 0.08 -0.89 7.96
N ASP A 96 -0.25 0.01 7.03
CA ASP A 96 0.37 1.34 6.92
C ASP A 96 0.27 2.17 8.19
N LYS A 97 -0.85 2.04 8.90
CA LYS A 97 -1.02 2.71 10.20
C LYS A 97 0.03 2.26 11.20
N LYS A 98 0.37 0.98 11.20
CA LYS A 98 1.40 0.42 12.08
C LYS A 98 2.82 0.70 11.59
N VAL A 99 3.02 0.77 10.27
CA VAL A 99 4.26 1.29 9.69
C VAL A 99 4.50 2.72 10.15
N ARG A 100 3.49 3.58 10.10
CA ARG A 100 3.55 4.98 10.54
C ARG A 100 3.86 5.10 12.04
N GLU A 101 3.19 4.34 12.90
CA GLU A 101 3.52 4.27 14.35
C GLU A 101 4.99 3.89 14.59
N GLY A 102 5.51 2.92 13.82
CA GLY A 102 6.91 2.52 13.88
C GLY A 102 7.88 3.59 13.39
N LEU A 103 7.55 4.29 12.29
CA LEU A 103 8.34 5.40 11.76
C LEU A 103 8.37 6.59 12.71
N ASP A 104 7.26 6.91 13.38
CA ASP A 104 7.21 7.95 14.43
C ASP A 104 8.16 7.59 15.57
N THR A 105 8.12 6.32 16.02
CA THR A 105 9.04 5.81 17.05
C THR A 105 10.50 5.93 16.59
N MET A 106 10.81 5.55 15.35
CA MET A 106 12.15 5.70 14.78
C MET A 106 12.58 7.17 14.73
N ALA A 107 11.70 8.07 14.27
CA ALA A 107 11.97 9.48 14.16
C ALA A 107 12.22 10.13 15.52
N GLU A 108 11.54 9.72 16.59
CA GLU A 108 11.80 10.17 17.95
C GLU A 108 13.17 9.72 18.46
N ASN A 109 13.55 8.47 18.16
CA ASN A 109 14.74 7.81 18.73
C ASN A 109 15.99 7.90 17.85
N ALA A 110 15.88 8.40 16.60
CA ALA A 110 17.01 8.49 15.69
C ALA A 110 18.08 9.49 16.17
N PRO A 111 19.38 9.20 15.98
CA PRO A 111 20.45 10.16 16.22
C PRO A 111 20.24 11.45 15.41
N THR A 112 20.74 12.59 15.93
CA THR A 112 20.52 13.90 15.32
C THR A 112 20.90 13.96 13.84
N GLU A 113 22.00 13.32 13.46
CA GLU A 113 22.48 13.28 12.07
C GLU A 113 21.57 12.51 11.10
N TYR A 114 20.70 11.62 11.61
CA TYR A 114 19.76 10.83 10.81
C TYR A 114 18.32 11.37 10.83
N LYS A 115 18.03 12.46 11.56
CA LYS A 115 16.65 13.02 11.63
C LYS A 115 16.10 13.38 10.25
N SER A 116 16.90 14.04 9.41
CA SER A 116 16.47 14.41 8.05
C SER A 116 16.28 13.18 7.14
N PHE A 117 17.06 12.12 7.35
CA PHE A 117 16.85 10.85 6.65
C PHE A 117 15.53 10.20 7.06
N MET A 118 15.19 10.22 8.36
CA MET A 118 13.91 9.74 8.87
C MET A 118 12.72 10.50 8.30
N GLU A 119 12.80 11.84 8.23
CA GLU A 119 11.77 12.67 7.59
C GLU A 119 11.56 12.27 6.13
N THR A 120 12.64 11.93 5.42
CA THR A 120 12.55 11.48 4.03
C THR A 120 11.80 10.14 3.91
N ILE A 121 12.04 9.19 4.82
CA ILE A 121 11.30 7.92 4.86
C ILE A 121 9.81 8.17 5.14
N ILE A 122 9.49 9.06 6.08
CA ILE A 122 8.10 9.42 6.41
C ILE A 122 7.39 10.02 5.20
N ILE A 123 8.05 10.93 4.47
CA ILE A 123 7.49 11.52 3.24
C ILE A 123 7.19 10.45 2.18
N TRP A 124 8.04 9.42 2.06
CA TRP A 124 7.76 8.29 1.17
C TRP A 124 6.57 7.46 1.63
N GLN A 125 6.44 7.19 2.93
CA GLN A 125 5.28 6.51 3.49
C GLN A 125 3.98 7.29 3.23
N GLU A 126 4.00 8.61 3.40
CA GLU A 126 2.86 9.47 3.11
C GLU A 126 2.45 9.41 1.63
N GLN A 127 3.43 9.36 0.71
CA GLN A 127 3.14 9.18 -0.71
C GLN A 127 2.55 7.79 -1.00
N ALA A 128 3.06 6.74 -0.38
CA ALA A 128 2.54 5.38 -0.54
C ALA A 128 1.06 5.31 -0.15
N GLU A 129 0.72 5.90 1.00
CA GLU A 129 -0.66 5.99 1.50
C GLU A 129 -1.55 6.89 0.62
N ALA A 130 -1.05 8.04 0.17
CA ALA A 130 -1.80 8.95 -0.68
C ALA A 130 -2.22 8.28 -2.00
N TYR A 131 -1.29 7.59 -2.67
CA TYR A 131 -1.62 6.86 -3.90
C TYR A 131 -2.53 5.65 -3.66
N LEU A 132 -2.43 5.01 -2.49
CA LEU A 132 -3.38 3.97 -2.11
C LEU A 132 -4.79 4.54 -1.93
N ASN A 133 -4.91 5.77 -1.40
CA ASN A 133 -6.18 6.47 -1.32
C ASN A 133 -6.74 6.87 -2.70
N GLU A 134 -5.92 7.42 -3.59
CA GLU A 134 -6.29 7.70 -5.00
C GLU A 134 -6.79 6.43 -5.72
N THR A 135 -6.19 5.27 -5.41
CA THR A 135 -6.68 3.97 -5.90
C THR A 135 -8.11 3.69 -5.44
N LYS A 136 -8.42 3.94 -4.15
CA LYS A 136 -9.77 3.75 -3.61
C LYS A 136 -10.78 4.70 -4.25
N GLU A 137 -10.41 5.96 -4.44
CA GLU A 137 -11.26 6.95 -5.12
C GLU A 137 -11.52 6.57 -6.58
N ALA A 138 -10.49 6.08 -7.29
CA ALA A 138 -10.64 5.55 -8.64
C ALA A 138 -11.62 4.36 -8.68
N LEU A 139 -11.52 3.41 -7.75
CA LEU A 139 -12.47 2.29 -7.63
C LEU A 139 -13.90 2.77 -7.36
N GLN A 140 -14.08 3.74 -6.46
CA GLN A 140 -15.39 4.32 -6.18
C GLN A 140 -16.01 4.99 -7.42
N SER A 141 -15.20 5.71 -8.21
CA SER A 141 -15.65 6.30 -9.48
C SER A 141 -16.11 5.26 -10.51
N MET A 142 -15.64 4.03 -10.39
CA MET A 142 -16.05 2.88 -11.20
C MET A 142 -17.34 2.21 -10.68
N GLY A 143 -17.89 2.67 -9.57
CA GLY A 143 -19.03 2.06 -8.88
C GLY A 143 -18.65 0.85 -8.02
N ILE A 144 -17.36 0.68 -7.70
CA ILE A 144 -16.86 -0.39 -6.84
C ILE A 144 -16.75 0.16 -5.42
N SER A 145 -17.53 -0.40 -4.49
CA SER A 145 -17.46 -0.02 -3.09
C SER A 145 -16.18 -0.59 -2.46
N VAL A 146 -15.38 0.28 -1.85
CA VAL A 146 -14.31 -0.10 -0.95
C VAL A 146 -14.81 0.20 0.48
N PRO A 147 -15.11 -0.83 1.29
CA PRO A 147 -15.57 -0.63 2.66
C PRO A 147 -14.61 0.24 3.45
N SER A 148 -15.15 1.11 4.31
CA SER A 148 -14.34 1.79 5.31
C SER A 148 -13.94 0.81 6.42
N GLU A 149 -12.86 1.08 7.15
CA GLU A 149 -12.40 0.21 8.25
C GLU A 149 -13.50 -0.12 9.28
N SER A 150 -14.45 0.78 9.52
CA SER A 150 -15.57 0.54 10.44
C SER A 150 -16.51 -0.59 10.01
N GLU A 151 -16.54 -0.92 8.72
CA GLU A 151 -17.40 -1.97 8.16
C GLU A 151 -16.72 -3.35 8.13
N GLN A 152 -15.38 -3.39 8.22
CA GLN A 152 -14.61 -4.64 8.20
C GLN A 152 -14.63 -5.42 9.52
N TYR A 153 -14.68 -4.76 10.67
CA TYR A 153 -14.77 -5.43 11.98
C TYR A 153 -16.02 -6.30 12.15
N SER A 154 -17.03 -6.12 11.29
CA SER A 154 -18.25 -6.92 11.31
C SER A 154 -18.18 -8.17 10.43
N SER A 155 -17.13 -8.36 9.61
CA SER A 155 -17.21 -9.31 8.49
C SER A 155 -16.05 -10.30 8.29
N ARG A 156 -14.92 -10.27 9.03
CA ARG A 156 -13.88 -11.30 8.83
C ARG A 156 -13.17 -11.75 10.10
N GLY A 157 -13.44 -13.00 10.49
CA GLY A 157 -12.46 -13.87 11.12
C GLY A 157 -11.78 -14.70 10.04
N TRP A 158 -10.57 -14.32 9.64
CA TRP A 158 -9.53 -15.20 9.11
C TRP A 158 -8.20 -14.53 9.48
N SER A 159 -7.49 -15.19 10.40
CA SER A 159 -6.12 -14.93 10.85
C SER A 159 -5.10 -15.53 9.90
#